data_AF-A0A7S0XJ96-F1
#
_entry.id   AF-A0A7S0XJ96-F1
#
_cell.length_a   1.000
_cell.length_b   1.000
_cell.length_c   1.000
_cell.angle_alpha   90.00
_cell.angle_beta   90.00
_cell.angle_gamma   90.00
#
_symmetry.space_group_name_H-M   'P 1'
#
loop_
_entity.id
_entity.type
_entity.pdbx_description
1 polymer ?
#
loop_
_entity_poly.entity_id
_entity_poly.type
_entity_poly.pdbx_seq_one_letter_code
_entity_poly.pdbx_strand_id
1 'polypeptide(L)'
;KEEHVHRLGEEGDSIWDEVRAKQFPQVAEVIQREVEEYQTQCAELTAAREGKRCGGGGEEKSFSKQGGTTTMALARMDALSRKKMLLDRHTAIASAMLDEINKRQ
;
A
#
# COMPACT_ATOMS: atom_id res chain seq x y z
N LYS A 1 24.42 5.51 -15.35
CA LYS A 1 23.15 4.83 -15.05
C LYS A 1 23.19 4.53 -13.57
N GLU A 2 22.33 5.15 -12.77
CA GLU A 2 22.23 4.76 -11.35
C GLU A 2 21.61 3.36 -11.30
N GLU A 3 22.34 2.43 -10.69
CA GLU A 3 21.90 1.05 -10.54
C GLU A 3 21.01 0.97 -9.30
N HIS A 4 19.68 1.03 -9.50
CA HIS A 4 18.73 0.85 -8.42
C HIS A 4 18.57 -0.63 -8.11
N VAL A 5 19.21 -1.09 -7.03
CA VAL A 5 19.10 -2.46 -6.56
C VAL A 5 17.82 -2.62 -5.74
N HIS A 6 16.86 -3.34 -6.29
CA HIS A 6 15.64 -3.73 -5.58
C HIS A 6 15.72 -5.20 -5.19
N ARG A 7 15.57 -5.50 -3.89
CA ARG A 7 15.41 -6.86 -3.39
C ARG A 7 13.95 -7.30 -3.60
N LEU A 8 13.74 -8.51 -4.10
CA LEU A 8 12.42 -9.10 -4.34
C LEU A 8 12.22 -10.32 -3.43
N GLY A 9 10.98 -10.59 -3.02
CA GLY A 9 10.64 -11.78 -2.23
C GLY A 9 11.08 -11.72 -0.77
N GLU A 10 11.01 -10.54 -0.15
CA GLU A 10 11.15 -10.44 1.31
C GLU A 10 9.91 -11.01 2.01
N GLU A 11 10.06 -11.50 3.25
CA GLU A 11 8.93 -12.00 4.04
C GLU A 11 7.83 -10.94 4.15
N GLY A 12 6.64 -11.24 3.62
CA GLY A 12 5.50 -10.32 3.56
C GLY A 12 5.32 -9.58 2.23
N ASP A 13 6.12 -9.86 1.21
CA ASP A 13 5.91 -9.35 -0.16
C ASP A 13 4.83 -10.14 -0.92
N SER A 14 3.57 -9.91 -0.55
CA SER A 14 2.42 -10.57 -1.17
C SER A 14 2.28 -10.26 -2.66
N ILE A 15 2.76 -9.08 -3.09
CA ILE A 15 2.72 -8.66 -4.50
C ILE A 15 3.67 -9.55 -5.29
N TRP A 16 4.91 -9.74 -4.82
CA TRP A 16 5.88 -10.61 -5.48
C TRP A 16 5.40 -12.05 -5.60
N ASP A 17 4.79 -12.60 -4.55
CA ASP A 17 4.25 -13.96 -4.56
C ASP A 17 3.18 -14.14 -5.64
N GLU A 18 2.37 -13.12 -5.92
CA GLU A 18 1.37 -13.14 -6.98
C GLU A 18 1.97 -12.90 -8.38
N VAL A 19 2.93 -11.97 -8.51
CA VAL A 19 3.44 -11.55 -9.83
C VAL A 19 4.60 -12.41 -10.37
N ARG A 20 5.36 -13.10 -9.51
CA ARG A 20 6.58 -13.86 -9.90
C ARG A 20 6.40 -14.90 -10.99
N ALA A 21 5.19 -15.45 -11.15
CA ALA A 21 4.87 -16.49 -12.13
C ALA A 21 4.02 -15.99 -13.31
N LYS A 22 3.70 -14.68 -13.34
CA LYS A 22 2.81 -14.08 -14.34
C LYS A 22 3.61 -13.47 -15.49
N GLN A 23 2.99 -13.42 -16.67
CA GLN A 23 3.53 -12.68 -17.81
C GLN A 23 3.44 -11.17 -17.58
N PHE A 24 4.36 -10.40 -18.15
CA PHE A 24 4.47 -8.96 -17.92
C PHE A 24 3.16 -8.16 -18.07
N PRO A 25 2.29 -8.40 -19.09
CA PRO A 25 0.99 -7.71 -19.16
C PRO A 25 0.09 -7.95 -17.94
N GLN A 26 0.10 -9.19 -17.42
CA GLN A 26 -0.65 -9.55 -16.22
C GLN A 26 -0.02 -8.97 -14.95
N VAL A 27 1.30 -8.77 -14.91
CA VAL A 27 1.99 -8.09 -13.80
C VAL A 27 1.50 -6.65 -13.68
N ALA A 28 1.37 -5.93 -14.82
CA ALA A 28 0.87 -4.56 -14.84
C ALA A 28 -0.58 -4.47 -14.31
N GLU A 29 -1.45 -5.40 -14.70
CA GLU A 29 -2.83 -5.47 -14.20
C GLU A 29 -2.91 -5.70 -12.69
N VAL A 30 -2.07 -6.60 -12.16
CA VAL A 30 -2.01 -6.87 -10.71
C VAL A 30 -1.49 -5.64 -9.96
N ILE A 31 -0.42 -4.99 -10.43
CA ILE A 31 0.10 -3.78 -9.79
C ILE A 31 -0.97 -2.68 -9.76
N GLN A 32 -1.67 -2.46 -10.88
CA GLN A 32 -2.75 -1.47 -10.96
C GLN A 32 -3.87 -1.75 -9.94
N ARG A 33 -4.31 -3.02 -9.85
CA ARG A 33 -5.32 -3.45 -8.88
C ARG A 33 -4.87 -3.21 -7.44
N GLU A 34 -3.62 -3.54 -7.10
CA GLU A 34 -3.08 -3.34 -5.76
C GLU A 34 -2.95 -1.84 -5.41
N VAL A 35 -2.65 -0.98 -6.39
CA VAL A 35 -2.64 0.48 -6.21
C VAL A 35 -4.03 1.01 -5.92
N GLU A 36 -5.04 0.57 -6.68
CA GLU A 36 -6.44 0.95 -6.44
C GLU A 36 -6.91 0.51 -5.06
N GLU A 37 -6.62 -0.74 -4.67
CA GLU A 37 -6.97 -1.25 -3.36
C GLU A 37 -6.28 -0.45 -2.24
N TYR A 38 -5.00 -0.11 -2.41
CA TYR A 38 -4.27 0.75 -1.48
C TYR A 38 -4.93 2.13 -1.34
N GLN A 39 -5.34 2.75 -2.46
CA GLN A 39 -6.04 4.04 -2.43
C GLN A 39 -7.38 3.95 -1.70
N THR A 40 -8.16 2.89 -1.93
CA THR A 40 -9.40 2.63 -1.21
C THR A 40 -9.15 2.49 0.30
N GLN A 41 -8.15 1.70 0.71
CA GLN A 41 -7.81 1.52 2.12
C GLN A 41 -7.33 2.84 2.77
N CYS A 42 -6.60 3.69 2.04
CA CYS A 42 -6.24 5.03 2.50
C CYS A 42 -7.46 5.95 2.66
N ALA A 43 -8.40 5.90 1.72
CA ALA A 43 -9.64 6.68 1.78
C ALA A 43 -10.51 6.25 2.97
N GLU A 44 -10.61 4.95 3.23
CA GLU A 44 -11.32 4.41 4.39
C GLU A 44 -10.67 4.83 5.72
N LEU A 45 -9.35 4.80 5.83
CA LEU A 45 -8.67 5.29 7.04
C LEU A 45 -8.84 6.80 7.24
N THR A 46 -8.86 7.57 6.16
CA THR A 46 -9.10 9.01 6.20
C THR A 46 -10.53 9.30 6.64
N ALA A 47 -11.52 8.63 6.03
CA ALA A 47 -12.92 8.74 6.40
C ALA A 47 -13.20 8.25 7.83
N ALA A 48 -12.53 7.18 8.30
CA ALA A 48 -12.65 6.71 9.67
C ALA A 48 -12.02 7.68 10.69
N ARG A 49 -10.96 8.40 10.31
CA ARG A 49 -10.38 9.50 11.12
C ARG A 49 -11.26 10.74 11.13
N GLU A 50 -11.84 11.13 9.99
CA GLU A 50 -12.66 12.34 9.83
C GLU A 50 -14.10 12.17 10.34
N GLY A 51 -14.72 11.03 10.10
CA GLY A 51 -16.05 10.68 10.65
C GLY A 51 -16.06 10.64 12.18
N LYS A 52 -14.89 10.42 12.81
CA LYS A 52 -14.71 10.55 14.26
C LYS A 52 -14.56 12.00 14.75
N ARG A 53 -14.24 12.95 13.85
CA ARG A 53 -14.06 14.37 14.17
C ARG A 53 -15.36 15.18 13.96
N CYS A 54 -16.28 14.70 13.13
CA CYS A 54 -17.55 15.38 12.82
C CYS A 54 -18.78 14.82 13.57
N GLY A 55 -18.58 13.91 14.53
CA GLY A 55 -19.66 13.34 15.35
C GLY A 55 -19.64 13.86 16.78
N GLY A 56 -20.34 14.96 17.04
CA GLY A 56 -20.92 15.31 18.35
C GLY A 56 -19.94 15.76 19.45
N GLY A 57 -20.02 17.04 19.82
CA GLY A 57 -19.30 17.62 20.94
C GLY A 57 -19.81 17.19 22.31
N GLY A 58 -19.16 17.75 23.34
CA GLY A 58 -19.63 17.71 24.72
C GLY A 58 -19.06 16.56 25.54
N GLU A 59 -18.39 16.94 26.62
CA GLU A 59 -18.47 16.28 27.93
C GLU A 59 -17.80 14.89 28.07
N GLU A 60 -16.64 14.95 28.74
CA GLU A 60 -16.27 14.10 29.87
C GLU A 60 -17.06 12.80 30.09
N LYS A 61 -16.46 11.66 29.73
CA LYS A 61 -16.42 10.38 30.49
C LYS A 61 -16.16 9.23 29.54
N SER A 62 -14.90 8.77 29.50
CA SER A 62 -14.47 7.36 29.30
C SER A 62 -13.12 7.31 28.59
N PHE A 63 -12.07 7.73 29.28
CA PHE A 63 -10.68 7.63 28.83
C PHE A 63 -10.12 6.18 28.81
N SER A 64 -10.95 5.17 29.09
CA SER A 64 -10.51 3.78 29.30
C SER A 64 -10.67 2.85 28.09
N LYS A 65 -11.33 3.29 27.00
CA LYS A 65 -11.47 2.50 25.74
C LYS A 65 -10.75 3.12 24.53
N GLN A 66 -10.12 4.27 24.71
CA GLN A 66 -9.53 5.07 23.62
C GLN A 66 -8.15 4.58 23.16
N GLY A 67 -7.42 3.84 24.01
CA GLY A 67 -6.12 3.24 23.66
C GLY A 67 -6.22 2.17 22.57
N GLY A 68 -7.21 1.27 22.65
CA GLY A 68 -7.35 0.15 21.71
C GLY A 68 -7.64 0.59 20.26
N THR A 69 -8.54 1.57 20.06
CA THR A 69 -8.86 2.04 18.70
C THR A 69 -7.75 2.89 18.08
N THR A 70 -6.98 3.62 18.90
CA THR A 70 -5.87 4.44 18.41
C THR A 70 -4.67 3.59 18.04
N THR A 71 -4.29 2.61 18.87
CA THR A 71 -3.21 1.66 18.58
C THR A 71 -3.52 0.80 17.35
N MET A 72 -4.77 0.37 17.17
CA MET A 72 -5.19 -0.35 15.95
C MET A 72 -5.16 0.52 14.70
N ALA A 73 -5.55 1.80 14.78
CA ALA A 73 -5.47 2.73 13.66
C ALA A 73 -4.01 3.04 13.28
N LEU A 74 -3.12 3.17 14.25
CA LEU A 74 -1.68 3.32 14.03
C LEU A 74 -1.07 2.07 13.37
N ALA A 75 -1.39 0.87 13.88
CA ALA A 75 -0.93 -0.39 13.28
C ALA A 75 -1.40 -0.55 11.82
N ARG A 76 -2.63 -0.12 11.50
CA ARG A 76 -3.15 -0.12 10.12
C ARG A 76 -2.41 0.87 9.21
N MET A 77 -2.04 2.04 9.71
CA MET A 77 -1.23 2.99 8.96
C MET A 77 0.18 2.46 8.69
N ASP A 78 0.81 1.81 9.67
CA ASP A 78 2.13 1.19 9.50
C ASP A 78 2.10 0.03 8.49
N ALA A 79 0.99 -0.73 8.47
CA ALA A 79 0.77 -1.77 7.46
C ALA A 79 0.57 -1.18 6.05
N LEU A 80 -0.20 -0.09 5.92
CA LEU A 80 -0.37 0.61 4.64
C LEU A 80 0.92 1.24 4.14
N SER A 81 1.72 1.84 5.02
CA SER A 81 3.02 2.41 4.63
C SER A 81 3.95 1.32 4.08
N ARG A 82 3.96 0.14 4.70
CA ARG A 82 4.68 -1.04 4.17
C ARG A 82 4.13 -1.50 2.82
N LYS A 83 2.80 -1.61 2.67
CA LYS A 83 2.17 -1.97 1.37
C LYS A 83 2.52 -0.95 0.28
N LYS A 84 2.54 0.36 0.60
CA LYS A 84 2.98 1.42 -0.31
C LYS A 84 4.43 1.23 -0.77
N MET A 85 5.36 0.95 0.14
CA MET A 85 6.77 0.73 -0.22
C MET A 85 6.94 -0.46 -1.18
N LEU A 86 6.21 -1.55 -0.94
CA LEU A 86 6.20 -2.71 -1.84
C LEU A 86 5.62 -2.36 -3.22
N LEU A 87 4.49 -1.65 -3.25
CA LEU A 87 3.85 -1.16 -4.48
C LEU A 87 4.79 -0.26 -5.30
N ASP A 88 5.39 0.74 -4.65
CA ASP A 88 6.31 1.67 -5.31
C ASP A 88 7.51 0.92 -5.91
N ARG A 89 8.05 -0.08 -5.19
CA ARG A 89 9.12 -0.97 -5.69
C ARG A 89 8.69 -1.74 -6.94
N HIS A 90 7.56 -2.45 -6.88
CA HIS A 90 7.07 -3.25 -8.02
C HIS A 90 6.69 -2.38 -9.22
N THR A 91 6.14 -1.19 -8.98
CA THR A 91 5.83 -0.20 -10.01
C THR A 91 7.09 0.32 -10.70
N ALA A 92 8.15 0.61 -9.93
CA ALA A 92 9.44 1.04 -10.47
C ALA A 92 10.08 -0.07 -11.34
N ILE A 93 10.06 -1.32 -10.87
CA ILE A 93 10.58 -2.47 -11.61
C ILE A 93 9.79 -2.69 -12.90
N ALA A 94 8.45 -2.68 -12.82
CA ALA A 94 7.60 -2.86 -13.99
C ALA A 94 7.83 -1.75 -15.04
N SER A 95 7.94 -0.49 -14.60
CA SER A 95 8.27 0.64 -15.47
C SER A 95 9.64 0.48 -16.13
N ALA A 96 10.66 0.09 -15.37
CA ALA A 96 12.01 -0.14 -15.90
C ALA A 96 12.05 -1.30 -16.93
N MET A 97 11.29 -2.36 -16.68
CA MET A 97 11.14 -3.47 -17.62
C MET A 97 10.43 -3.04 -18.91
N LEU A 98 9.36 -2.24 -18.81
CA LEU A 98 8.65 -1.69 -19.96
C LEU A 98 9.59 -0.82 -20.82
N ASP A 99 10.37 0.06 -20.19
CA ASP A 99 11.34 0.92 -20.87
C ASP A 99 12.41 0.12 -21.62
N GLU A 100 12.87 -0.99 -21.04
CA GLU A 100 13.86 -1.86 -21.67
C GLU A 100 13.26 -2.67 -22.83
N ILE A 101 12.01 -3.13 -22.70
CA ILE A 101 11.27 -3.78 -23.80
C ILE A 101 11.10 -2.78 -24.96
N ASN A 102 10.66 -1.56 -24.67
CA ASN A 102 10.44 -0.50 -25.67
C ASN A 102 11.73 -0.08 -26.38
N LYS A 103 12.89 -0.12 -25.71
CA LYS A 103 14.19 0.20 -26.33
C LYS A 103 14.71 -0.89 -27.27
N ARG A 104 14.21 -2.12 -27.13
CA ARG A 104 14.61 -3.28 -27.93
C ARG A 104 13.71 -3.51 -29.15
N GLN A 105 12.51 -2.93 -29.14
CA GLN A 105 11.58 -2.87 -30.27
C GLN A 105 11.91 -1.67 -31.16
#